data_AF-A0A6I2R0X8-F1
#
_entry.id   AF-A0A6I2R0X8-F1
#
_cell.length_a   1.000
_cell.length_b   1.000
_cell.length_c   1.000
_cell.angle_alpha   90.00
_cell.angle_beta   90.00
_cell.angle_gamma   90.00
#
_symmetry.space_group_name_H-M   'P 1'
#
loop_
_entity.id
_entity.type
_entity.pdbx_description
1 polymer ?
#
loop_
_entity_poly.entity_id
_entity_poly.type
_entity_poly.pdbx_seq_one_letter_code
_entity_poly.pdbx_strand_id
1 'polypeptide(L)'
;MKKVCFVADRFFWEEEMGDLLYQEINKISNEDRVVEFYFHTCHEIFAQKAVACIQKLRRERPEKHLSIIAIIDPLRWGEDKFDEEIPFRHDQFPRGSVDRIDFAPAFDGKCEKDERRFIQHFYKIDRWLYHQCDDMIAYYYDNLPNITQRTARTATSGNSRPALHHLYLPKTKDRIDILIEQLPERERNAVLAINSGTTYRQLAEQLGVSYNRAQQLVNRGELQIRRWLRQSS
;
A
#
# COMPACT_ATOMS: atom_id res chain seq x y z
N MET A 1 -21.14 -2.65 -8.91
CA MET A 1 -20.48 -1.57 -8.16
C MET A 1 -19.15 -2.15 -7.74
N LYS A 2 -18.05 -1.55 -8.22
CA LYS A 2 -16.70 -2.03 -7.96
C LYS A 2 -16.11 -1.31 -6.76
N LYS A 3 -15.42 -2.02 -5.87
CA LYS A 3 -14.67 -1.45 -4.75
C LYS A 3 -13.17 -1.61 -4.98
N VAL A 4 -12.43 -0.51 -4.94
CA VAL A 4 -11.00 -0.47 -5.23
C VAL A 4 -10.25 0.00 -4.00
N CYS A 5 -9.20 -0.72 -3.61
CA CYS A 5 -8.27 -0.30 -2.55
C CYS A 5 -6.86 -0.06 -3.11
N PHE A 6 -6.04 0.58 -2.29
CA PHE A 6 -4.69 0.99 -2.64
C PHE A 6 -3.69 0.47 -1.62
N VAL A 7 -2.53 0.03 -2.10
CA VAL A 7 -1.38 -0.28 -1.25
C VAL A 7 -0.11 0.18 -1.95
N ALA A 8 0.74 0.92 -1.27
CA ALA A 8 1.93 1.46 -1.92
C ALA A 8 3.13 1.50 -1.01
N ASP A 9 4.27 1.61 -1.66
CA ASP A 9 5.51 1.95 -1.01
C ASP A 9 5.43 3.36 -0.41
N ARG A 10 5.50 3.45 0.93
CA ARG A 10 5.35 4.72 1.65
C ARG A 10 6.54 5.66 1.48
N PHE A 11 7.67 5.17 0.96
CA PHE A 11 8.97 5.84 1.06
C PHE A 11 9.58 6.18 -0.29
N PHE A 12 8.89 5.89 -1.38
CA PHE A 12 9.43 6.07 -2.72
C PHE A 12 8.30 6.43 -3.67
N TRP A 13 8.47 7.51 -4.42
CA TRP A 13 7.53 7.96 -5.46
C TRP A 13 8.34 8.48 -6.64
N GLU A 14 7.93 8.08 -7.83
CA GLU A 14 8.53 8.49 -9.09
C GLU A 14 7.45 9.25 -9.87
N GLU A 15 7.75 10.44 -10.39
CA GLU A 15 6.70 11.25 -11.03
C GLU A 15 6.07 10.57 -12.24
N GLU A 16 6.82 9.74 -12.99
CA GLU A 16 6.28 8.97 -14.12
C GLU A 16 5.25 7.91 -13.70
N MET A 17 5.22 7.53 -12.42
CA MET A 17 4.18 6.66 -11.86
C MET A 17 2.79 7.31 -11.92
N GLY A 18 2.71 8.65 -11.98
CA GLY A 18 1.45 9.37 -12.05
C GLY A 18 0.61 8.99 -13.26
N ASP A 19 1.22 8.87 -14.43
CA ASP A 19 0.53 8.50 -15.66
C ASP A 19 0.05 7.05 -15.63
N LEU A 20 0.88 6.12 -15.13
CA LEU A 20 0.49 4.72 -14.96
C LEU A 20 -0.67 4.56 -13.98
N LEU A 21 -0.61 5.27 -12.85
CA LEU A 21 -1.67 5.27 -11.85
C LEU A 21 -2.99 5.80 -12.44
N TYR A 22 -2.94 6.91 -13.18
CA TYR A 22 -4.12 7.44 -13.85
C TYR A 22 -4.68 6.46 -14.88
N GLN A 23 -3.82 5.84 -15.71
CA GLN A 23 -4.24 4.86 -16.71
C GLN A 23 -4.93 3.66 -16.08
N GLU A 24 -4.40 3.12 -14.99
CA GLU A 24 -4.99 1.96 -14.32
C GLU A 24 -6.33 2.29 -13.64
N ILE A 25 -6.41 3.44 -12.95
CA ILE A 25 -7.68 3.93 -12.39
C ILE A 25 -8.72 4.12 -13.49
N ASN A 26 -8.33 4.70 -14.63
CA ASN A 26 -9.21 4.90 -15.77
C ASN A 26 -9.67 3.57 -16.38
N LYS A 27 -8.76 2.58 -16.50
CA LYS A 27 -9.08 1.24 -16.99
C LYS A 27 -10.14 0.56 -16.11
N ILE A 28 -9.94 0.51 -14.79
CA ILE A 28 -10.93 -0.04 -13.85
C ILE A 28 -12.26 0.74 -13.95
N SER A 29 -12.19 2.07 -14.06
CA SER A 29 -13.38 2.92 -14.24
C SER A 29 -14.09 2.71 -15.58
N ASN A 30 -13.47 2.07 -16.57
CA ASN A 30 -14.14 1.71 -17.83
C ASN A 30 -14.94 0.42 -17.70
N GLU A 31 -14.47 -0.52 -16.89
CA GLU A 31 -15.11 -1.81 -16.64
C GLU A 31 -16.46 -1.66 -15.91
N ASP A 32 -16.54 -0.70 -14.98
CA ASP A 32 -17.73 -0.45 -14.19
C ASP A 32 -18.24 1.00 -14.32
N ARG A 33 -19.56 1.18 -14.23
CA ARG A 33 -20.17 2.51 -14.21
C ARG A 33 -20.09 3.17 -12.83
N VAL A 34 -20.07 2.36 -11.77
CA VAL A 34 -20.06 2.82 -10.37
C VAL A 34 -18.86 2.20 -9.67
N VAL A 35 -17.91 3.05 -9.27
CA VAL A 35 -16.66 2.63 -8.61
C VAL A 35 -16.49 3.43 -7.32
N GLU A 36 -16.28 2.71 -6.22
CA GLU A 36 -15.93 3.28 -4.93
C GLU A 36 -14.45 3.00 -4.63
N PHE A 37 -13.70 4.05 -4.28
CA PHE A 37 -12.28 4.02 -3.97
C PHE A 37 -12.08 4.16 -2.46
N TYR A 38 -11.59 3.10 -1.81
CA TYR A 38 -11.50 3.00 -0.36
C TYR A 38 -10.09 3.37 0.09
N PHE A 39 -10.01 4.30 1.04
CA PHE A 39 -8.77 4.78 1.62
C PHE A 39 -8.88 4.79 3.14
N HIS A 40 -7.97 4.13 3.83
CA HIS A 40 -7.86 4.26 5.29
C HIS A 40 -7.23 5.61 5.67
N THR A 41 -6.19 6.03 4.95
CA THR A 41 -5.59 7.36 5.09
C THR A 41 -5.09 7.87 3.73
N CYS A 42 -4.73 9.14 3.68
CA CYS A 42 -4.17 9.83 2.51
C CYS A 42 -2.82 10.51 2.84
N HIS A 43 -2.05 9.92 3.77
CA HIS A 43 -0.75 10.45 4.20
C HIS A 43 0.34 10.26 3.15
N GLU A 44 0.29 9.17 2.40
CA GLU A 44 1.30 8.83 1.42
C GLU A 44 1.10 9.58 0.10
N ILE A 45 2.21 10.00 -0.53
CA ILE A 45 2.20 10.66 -1.85
C ILE A 45 1.40 9.84 -2.87
N PHE A 46 1.53 8.51 -2.84
CA PHE A 46 0.76 7.63 -3.71
C PHE A 46 -0.76 7.78 -3.53
N ALA A 47 -1.25 7.80 -2.29
CA ALA A 47 -2.68 7.97 -2.01
C ALA A 47 -3.17 9.36 -2.45
N GLN A 48 -2.39 10.40 -2.21
CA GLN A 48 -2.69 11.77 -2.65
C GLN A 48 -2.76 11.87 -4.18
N LYS A 49 -1.82 11.24 -4.89
CA LYS A 49 -1.81 11.18 -6.37
C LYS A 49 -2.98 10.36 -6.89
N ALA A 50 -3.36 9.26 -6.22
CA ALA A 50 -4.55 8.48 -6.56
C ALA A 50 -5.82 9.31 -6.44
N VAL A 51 -6.02 10.01 -5.32
CA VAL A 51 -7.16 10.95 -5.13
C VAL A 51 -7.19 12.01 -6.22
N ALA A 52 -6.05 12.62 -6.54
CA ALA A 52 -5.96 13.61 -7.61
C ALA A 52 -6.33 13.03 -8.99
N CYS A 53 -5.90 11.79 -9.30
CA CYS A 53 -6.26 11.09 -10.53
C CYS A 53 -7.78 10.83 -10.60
N ILE A 54 -8.40 10.39 -9.50
CA ILE A 54 -9.84 10.15 -9.42
C ILE A 54 -10.62 11.45 -9.63
N GLN A 55 -10.22 12.54 -8.97
CA GLN A 55 -10.84 13.86 -9.14
C GLN A 55 -10.67 14.41 -10.56
N LYS A 56 -9.52 14.18 -11.20
CA LYS A 56 -9.31 14.50 -12.62
C LYS A 56 -10.27 13.70 -13.49
N LEU A 57 -10.36 12.38 -13.30
CA LEU A 57 -11.21 11.51 -14.09
C LEU A 57 -12.70 11.86 -13.94
N ARG A 58 -13.17 12.23 -12.75
CA ARG A 58 -14.55 12.73 -12.54
C ARG A 58 -14.89 13.94 -13.41
N ARG A 59 -13.94 14.87 -13.57
CA ARG A 59 -14.14 16.08 -14.40
C ARG A 59 -14.17 15.74 -15.88
N GLU A 60 -13.32 14.80 -16.30
CA GLU A 60 -13.21 14.37 -17.69
C GLU A 60 -14.36 13.44 -18.10
N ARG A 61 -14.95 12.73 -17.13
CA ARG A 61 -15.97 11.69 -17.34
C ARG A 61 -17.09 11.77 -16.29
N PRO A 62 -17.92 12.82 -16.31
CA PRO A 62 -18.99 13.02 -15.33
C PRO A 62 -20.10 11.94 -15.39
N GLU A 63 -20.17 11.18 -16.49
CA GLU A 63 -21.09 10.04 -16.63
C GLU A 63 -20.69 8.82 -15.78
N LYS A 64 -19.43 8.77 -15.32
CA LYS A 64 -18.92 7.74 -14.42
C LYS A 64 -19.17 8.16 -12.97
N HIS A 65 -19.79 7.26 -12.20
CA HIS A 65 -20.05 7.48 -10.78
C HIS A 65 -18.85 6.98 -9.98
N LEU A 66 -17.88 7.87 -9.78
CA LEU A 66 -16.66 7.59 -9.01
C LEU A 66 -16.81 8.20 -7.63
N SER A 67 -16.63 7.42 -6.55
CA SER A 67 -16.74 7.89 -5.16
C SER A 67 -15.45 7.59 -4.38
N ILE A 68 -15.01 8.49 -3.52
CA ILE A 68 -13.85 8.37 -2.63
C ILE A 68 -14.42 8.19 -1.23
N ILE A 69 -14.14 7.03 -0.64
CA ILE A 69 -14.64 6.60 0.65
C ILE A 69 -13.46 6.61 1.63
N ALA A 70 -13.57 7.44 2.67
CA ALA A 70 -12.62 7.44 3.77
C ALA A 70 -13.05 6.40 4.81
N ILE A 71 -12.15 5.48 5.14
CA ILE A 71 -12.36 4.46 6.17
C ILE A 71 -11.76 4.95 7.48
N ILE A 72 -12.61 5.11 8.50
CA ILE A 72 -12.21 5.68 9.78
C ILE A 72 -12.16 4.60 10.86
N ASP A 73 -11.14 4.69 11.71
CA ASP A 73 -11.00 3.89 12.93
C ASP A 73 -12.01 4.35 13.99
N PRO A 74 -13.01 3.53 14.36
CA PRO A 74 -13.99 3.91 15.38
C PRO A 74 -13.38 4.07 16.77
N LEU A 75 -12.25 3.42 17.08
CA LEU A 75 -11.58 3.57 18.38
C LEU A 75 -10.98 4.95 18.57
N ARG A 76 -10.57 5.60 17.48
CA ARG A 76 -9.89 6.90 17.53
C ARG A 76 -10.86 8.07 17.62
N TRP A 77 -12.06 7.93 17.04
CA TRP A 77 -12.95 9.06 16.82
C TRP A 77 -14.40 8.85 17.29
N GLY A 78 -14.75 7.64 17.76
CA GLY A 78 -16.14 7.28 18.06
C GLY A 78 -16.96 7.09 16.78
N GLU A 79 -18.13 6.46 16.89
CA GLU A 79 -19.01 6.15 15.75
C GLU A 79 -19.95 7.32 15.36
N ASP A 80 -19.89 8.43 16.10
CA ASP A 80 -20.92 9.47 16.03
C ASP A 80 -20.55 10.64 15.11
N LYS A 81 -21.12 10.58 13.90
CA LYS A 81 -21.24 11.62 12.85
C LYS A 81 -20.05 11.82 11.91
N PHE A 82 -20.38 12.05 10.65
CA PHE A 82 -19.47 12.54 9.61
C PHE A 82 -18.96 13.93 10.00
N ASP A 83 -17.68 14.03 10.32
CA ASP A 83 -16.96 15.29 10.50
C ASP A 83 -15.87 15.36 9.41
N GLU A 84 -16.06 16.24 8.42
CA GLU A 84 -15.10 16.45 7.33
C GLU A 84 -13.72 16.87 7.82
N GLU A 85 -13.62 17.46 9.02
CA GLU A 85 -12.34 17.84 9.59
C GLU A 85 -11.48 16.62 9.97
N ILE A 86 -12.09 15.46 10.21
CA ILE A 86 -11.36 14.21 10.50
C ILE A 86 -10.51 13.77 9.30
N PRO A 87 -11.08 13.43 8.12
CA PRO A 87 -10.28 13.02 6.97
C PRO A 87 -9.37 14.15 6.47
N PHE A 88 -9.81 15.41 6.54
CA PHE A 88 -9.01 16.54 6.07
C PHE A 88 -7.79 16.83 6.97
N ARG A 89 -7.98 17.00 8.28
CA ARG A 89 -6.90 17.41 9.19
C ARG A 89 -6.04 16.24 9.65
N HIS A 90 -6.66 15.09 9.90
CA HIS A 90 -5.99 13.97 10.54
C HIS A 90 -5.47 12.94 9.55
N ASP A 91 -6.19 12.69 8.45
CA ASP A 91 -5.81 11.66 7.47
C ASP A 91 -5.32 12.25 6.13
N GLN A 92 -5.14 13.58 6.05
CA GLN A 92 -4.56 14.33 4.93
C GLN A 92 -5.29 14.24 3.59
N PHE A 93 -6.61 13.99 3.59
CA PHE A 93 -7.40 14.10 2.37
C PHE A 93 -7.50 15.56 1.92
N PRO A 94 -7.45 15.86 0.61
CA PRO A 94 -7.80 17.19 0.10
C PRO A 94 -9.25 17.58 0.48
N ARG A 95 -9.50 18.86 0.78
CA ARG A 95 -10.87 19.34 1.09
C ARG A 95 -11.84 19.03 -0.06
N GLY A 96 -13.03 18.55 0.28
CA GLY A 96 -14.06 18.19 -0.68
C GLY A 96 -13.71 17.02 -1.59
N SER A 97 -12.68 16.22 -1.26
CA SER A 97 -12.33 15.02 -2.03
C SER A 97 -13.10 13.78 -1.59
N VAL A 98 -13.50 13.70 -0.32
CA VAL A 98 -14.19 12.55 0.27
C VAL A 98 -15.70 12.72 0.09
N ASP A 99 -16.37 11.70 -0.47
CA ASP A 99 -17.82 11.73 -0.66
C ASP A 99 -18.57 11.05 0.50
N ARG A 100 -17.93 10.10 1.19
CA ARG A 100 -18.50 9.36 2.32
C ARG A 100 -17.42 8.91 3.29
N ILE A 101 -17.76 8.88 4.58
CA ILE A 101 -17.00 8.18 5.61
C ILE A 101 -17.72 6.88 5.93
N ASP A 102 -16.99 5.77 5.88
CA ASP A 102 -17.43 4.50 6.44
C ASP A 102 -16.51 4.14 7.62
N PHE A 103 -17.06 3.50 8.65
CA PHE A 103 -16.27 3.07 9.79
C PHE A 103 -15.76 1.64 9.58
N ALA A 104 -14.49 1.41 9.95
CA ALA A 104 -14.01 0.05 10.14
C ALA A 104 -14.79 -0.61 11.30
N PRO A 105 -14.90 -1.95 11.33
CA PRO A 105 -15.56 -2.62 12.45
C PRO A 105 -14.80 -2.40 13.74
N ALA A 106 -15.52 -2.37 14.86
CA ALA A 106 -14.90 -2.43 16.18
C ALA A 106 -14.18 -3.78 16.34
N PHE A 107 -12.85 -3.74 16.39
CA PHE A 107 -12.04 -4.91 16.71
C PHE A 107 -11.97 -5.07 18.24
N ASP A 108 -11.93 -6.31 18.73
CA ASP A 108 -11.54 -6.60 20.12
C ASP A 108 -10.26 -7.43 20.12
N GLY A 109 -9.28 -6.99 20.91
CA GLY A 109 -8.00 -7.67 21.00
C GLY A 109 -6.95 -6.92 21.80
N LYS A 110 -5.74 -7.46 21.78
CA LYS A 110 -4.60 -6.90 22.54
C LYS A 110 -4.16 -5.52 22.04
N CYS A 111 -4.44 -5.17 20.79
CA CYS A 111 -3.98 -3.90 20.21
C CYS A 111 -4.94 -2.76 20.58
N GLU A 112 -6.21 -3.10 20.75
CA GLU A 112 -7.30 -2.20 21.09
C GLU A 112 -7.30 -1.84 22.58
N LYS A 113 -6.62 -2.65 23.41
CA LYS A 113 -6.44 -2.47 24.85
C LYS A 113 -5.12 -1.82 25.25
N ASP A 114 -4.24 -1.54 24.28
CA ASP A 114 -2.89 -1.01 24.52
C ASP A 114 -2.55 0.01 23.44
N GLU A 115 -2.66 1.30 23.76
CA GLU A 115 -2.42 2.43 22.85
C GLU A 115 -1.03 2.37 22.18
N ARG A 116 -0.04 1.72 22.81
CA ARG A 116 1.31 1.55 22.24
C ARG A 116 1.33 0.64 21.01
N ARG A 117 0.22 -0.07 20.75
CA ARG A 117 0.05 -1.01 19.62
C ARG A 117 -0.78 -0.42 18.48
N PHE A 118 -0.89 0.90 18.40
CA PHE A 118 -1.63 1.59 17.35
C PHE A 118 -1.22 1.16 15.93
N ILE A 119 0.07 0.88 15.68
CA ILE A 119 0.55 0.41 14.37
C ILE A 119 -0.05 -0.97 14.01
N GLN A 120 -0.10 -1.88 14.97
CA GLN A 120 -0.68 -3.20 14.75
C GLN A 120 -2.19 -3.12 14.55
N HIS A 121 -2.86 -2.21 15.26
CA HIS A 121 -4.28 -1.93 15.05
C HIS A 121 -4.54 -1.34 13.66
N PHE A 122 -3.75 -0.34 13.23
CA PHE A 122 -3.78 0.25 11.89
C PHE A 122 -3.72 -0.83 10.80
N TYR A 123 -2.79 -1.78 10.91
CA TYR A 123 -2.66 -2.87 9.95
C TYR A 123 -3.81 -3.89 9.98
N LYS A 124 -4.57 -3.99 11.08
CA LYS A 124 -5.82 -4.78 11.09
C LYS A 124 -6.91 -4.13 10.27
N ILE A 125 -7.06 -2.80 10.38
CA ILE A 125 -8.00 -2.03 9.57
C ILE A 125 -7.65 -2.16 8.09
N ASP A 126 -6.39 -1.92 7.72
CA ASP A 126 -5.91 -2.09 6.34
C ASP A 126 -6.28 -3.47 5.79
N ARG A 127 -5.99 -4.53 6.56
CA ARG A 127 -6.29 -5.90 6.15
C ARG A 127 -7.79 -6.13 5.97
N TRP A 128 -8.61 -5.64 6.89
CA TRP A 128 -10.06 -5.73 6.76
C TRP A 128 -10.56 -5.00 5.51
N LEU A 129 -10.06 -3.77 5.27
CA LEU A 129 -10.40 -2.94 4.11
C LEU A 129 -10.08 -3.69 2.81
N TYR A 130 -8.90 -4.29 2.69
CA TYR A 130 -8.53 -5.05 1.49
C TYR A 130 -9.50 -6.21 1.20
N HIS A 131 -10.07 -6.83 2.23
CA HIS A 131 -11.07 -7.89 2.08
C HIS A 131 -12.48 -7.38 1.73
N GLN A 132 -12.70 -6.06 1.77
CA GLN A 132 -13.96 -5.45 1.32
C GLN A 132 -13.90 -5.05 -0.17
N CYS A 133 -12.74 -5.17 -0.82
CA CYS A 133 -12.52 -4.66 -2.17
C CYS A 133 -12.41 -5.77 -3.21
N ASP A 134 -12.84 -5.43 -4.43
CA ASP A 134 -12.80 -6.29 -5.61
C ASP A 134 -11.47 -6.15 -6.37
N ASP A 135 -10.85 -4.97 -6.29
CA ASP A 135 -9.56 -4.66 -6.93
C ASP A 135 -8.61 -3.98 -5.94
N MET A 136 -7.31 -4.24 -6.13
CA MET A 136 -6.22 -3.63 -5.38
C MET A 136 -5.21 -3.07 -6.37
N ILE A 137 -5.04 -1.74 -6.37
CA ILE A 137 -3.93 -1.10 -7.08
C ILE A 137 -2.73 -1.04 -6.14
N ALA A 138 -1.66 -1.73 -6.52
CA ALA A 138 -0.48 -1.89 -5.69
C ALA A 138 0.78 -1.32 -6.35
N TYR A 139 1.48 -0.41 -5.68
CA TYR A 139 2.77 0.11 -6.15
C TYR A 139 3.93 -0.39 -5.29
N TYR A 140 4.73 -1.30 -5.85
CA TYR A 140 5.95 -1.83 -5.23
C TYR A 140 6.87 -2.46 -6.28
N TYR A 141 8.10 -2.80 -5.89
CA TYR A 141 9.03 -3.56 -6.73
C TYR A 141 9.17 -4.98 -6.18
N ASP A 142 8.93 -5.98 -7.01
CA ASP A 142 8.94 -7.40 -6.60
C ASP A 142 10.35 -7.94 -6.31
N ASN A 143 11.36 -7.34 -6.90
CA ASN A 143 12.78 -7.56 -6.61
C ASN A 143 13.30 -6.72 -5.42
N LEU A 144 12.44 -5.94 -4.74
CA LEU A 144 12.82 -5.21 -3.52
C LEU A 144 11.95 -5.67 -2.35
N PRO A 145 12.43 -6.61 -1.51
CA PRO A 145 11.61 -7.25 -0.49
C PRO A 145 11.24 -6.25 0.61
N ASN A 146 9.97 -5.85 0.64
CA ASN A 146 9.47 -4.84 1.58
C ASN A 146 8.10 -5.21 2.18
N ILE A 147 7.62 -4.37 3.10
CA ILE A 147 6.32 -4.62 3.74
C ILE A 147 5.16 -4.54 2.76
N THR A 148 5.18 -3.62 1.79
CA THR A 148 4.13 -3.42 0.80
C THR A 148 3.93 -4.66 -0.07
N GLN A 149 5.01 -5.24 -0.59
CA GLN A 149 4.97 -6.49 -1.35
C GLN A 149 4.34 -7.62 -0.52
N ARG A 150 4.75 -7.77 0.75
CA ARG A 150 4.17 -8.79 1.64
C ARG A 150 2.69 -8.54 1.90
N THR A 151 2.30 -7.28 2.12
CA THR A 151 0.90 -6.89 2.32
C THR A 151 0.07 -7.22 1.10
N ALA A 152 0.48 -6.80 -0.10
CA ALA A 152 -0.20 -7.11 -1.35
C ALA A 152 -0.33 -8.63 -1.55
N ARG A 153 0.76 -9.39 -1.43
CA ARG A 153 0.74 -10.86 -1.53
C ARG A 153 -0.20 -11.51 -0.51
N THR A 154 -0.23 -11.01 0.72
CA THR A 154 -1.10 -11.55 1.77
C THR A 154 -2.56 -11.24 1.47
N ALA A 155 -2.87 -10.02 1.04
CA ALA A 155 -4.22 -9.60 0.68
C ALA A 155 -4.79 -10.37 -0.53
N THR A 156 -3.93 -10.87 -1.43
CA THR A 156 -4.35 -11.44 -2.74
C THR A 156 -4.22 -12.96 -2.88
N SER A 157 -3.55 -13.66 -1.95
CA SER A 157 -3.26 -15.12 -2.03
C SER A 157 -4.38 -16.16 -1.68
N GLY A 158 -5.51 -16.31 -2.39
CA GLY A 158 -6.58 -17.27 -2.02
C GLY A 158 -7.98 -16.95 -2.58
N ASN A 159 -9.03 -17.70 -2.19
CA ASN A 159 -10.28 -17.82 -2.96
C ASN A 159 -11.28 -16.61 -2.95
N SER A 160 -11.10 -15.56 -2.15
CA SER A 160 -12.02 -14.40 -2.10
C SER A 160 -11.25 -13.12 -1.82
N ARG A 161 -10.58 -12.59 -2.84
CA ARG A 161 -9.55 -11.56 -2.71
C ARG A 161 -9.58 -10.59 -3.88
N PRO A 162 -9.13 -9.34 -3.67
CA PRO A 162 -9.10 -8.36 -4.75
C PRO A 162 -8.17 -8.80 -5.88
N ALA A 163 -8.56 -8.51 -7.11
CA ALA A 163 -7.67 -8.62 -8.26
C ALA A 163 -6.53 -7.60 -8.13
N LEU A 164 -5.29 -8.07 -8.32
CA LEU A 164 -4.10 -7.26 -8.12
C LEU A 164 -3.70 -6.54 -9.42
N HIS A 165 -3.69 -5.21 -9.36
CA HIS A 165 -3.13 -4.34 -10.39
C HIS A 165 -1.78 -3.81 -9.90
N HIS A 166 -0.71 -4.53 -10.24
CA HIS A 166 0.64 -4.25 -9.78
C HIS A 166 1.33 -3.22 -10.70
N LEU A 167 1.58 -2.03 -10.15
CA LEU A 167 2.29 -0.93 -10.79
C LEU A 167 3.77 -0.95 -10.41
N TYR A 168 4.64 -0.74 -11.40
CA TYR A 168 6.08 -0.51 -11.26
C TYR A 168 6.65 0.07 -12.56
N LEU A 169 7.82 0.71 -12.50
CA LEU A 169 8.56 1.15 -13.69
C LEU A 169 9.64 0.12 -14.06
N PRO A 170 9.66 -0.42 -15.30
CA PRO A 170 10.68 -1.39 -15.71
C PRO A 170 12.11 -0.87 -15.51
N LYS A 171 12.39 0.39 -15.92
CA LYS A 171 13.72 1.03 -15.74
C LYS A 171 14.21 1.00 -14.29
N THR A 172 13.30 1.16 -13.34
CA THR A 172 13.61 1.25 -11.91
C THR A 172 13.76 -0.13 -11.31
N LYS A 173 12.96 -1.10 -11.80
CA LYS A 173 13.16 -2.52 -11.50
C LYS A 173 14.55 -2.98 -11.92
N ASP A 174 14.96 -2.68 -13.15
CA ASP A 174 16.31 -3.03 -13.66
C ASP A 174 17.41 -2.35 -12.83
N ARG A 175 17.18 -1.09 -12.44
CA ARG A 175 18.11 -0.37 -11.57
C ARG A 175 18.23 -1.02 -10.19
N ILE A 176 17.13 -1.50 -9.62
CA ILE A 176 17.15 -2.22 -8.34
C ILE A 176 18.02 -3.47 -8.44
N ASP A 177 17.93 -4.25 -9.52
CA ASP A 177 18.79 -5.43 -9.70
C ASP A 177 20.28 -5.07 -9.70
N ILE A 178 20.66 -3.99 -10.40
CA ILE A 178 22.04 -3.47 -10.37
C ILE A 178 22.46 -3.06 -8.96
N LEU A 179 21.57 -2.44 -8.19
CA LEU A 179 21.86 -1.98 -6.83
C LEU A 179 21.94 -3.14 -5.83
N ILE A 180 21.19 -4.23 -6.03
CA ILE A 180 21.30 -5.45 -5.22
C ILE A 180 22.72 -6.01 -5.32
N GLU A 181 23.30 -6.06 -6.52
CA GLU A 181 24.66 -6.57 -6.72
C GLU A 181 25.73 -5.74 -6.00
N GLN A 182 25.47 -4.46 -5.78
CA GLN A 182 26.36 -3.52 -5.08
C GLN A 182 26.24 -3.60 -3.55
N LEU A 183 25.26 -4.33 -3.01
CA LEU A 183 25.15 -4.51 -1.57
C LEU A 183 26.34 -5.32 -1.02
N PRO A 184 26.69 -5.12 0.27
CA PRO A 184 27.61 -6.02 0.95
C PRO A 184 27.10 -7.46 0.87
N GLU A 185 28.03 -8.42 0.79
CA GLU A 185 27.73 -9.83 0.48
C GLU A 185 26.61 -10.43 1.34
N ARG A 186 26.60 -10.14 2.65
CA ARG A 186 25.59 -10.67 3.57
C ARG A 186 24.19 -10.15 3.26
N GLU A 187 24.04 -8.84 3.08
CA GLU A 187 22.78 -8.20 2.72
C GLU A 187 22.34 -8.60 1.31
N ARG A 188 23.26 -8.63 0.34
CA ARG A 188 23.01 -9.09 -1.04
C ARG A 188 22.42 -10.50 -1.04
N ASN A 189 23.13 -11.45 -0.44
CA ASN A 189 22.71 -12.85 -0.42
C ASN A 189 21.36 -13.03 0.30
N ALA A 190 21.12 -12.27 1.38
CA ALA A 190 19.85 -12.28 2.08
C ALA A 190 18.69 -11.75 1.21
N VAL A 191 18.89 -10.63 0.51
CA VAL A 191 17.88 -10.05 -0.42
C VAL A 191 17.60 -11.01 -1.57
N LEU A 192 18.64 -11.54 -2.23
CA LEU A 192 18.51 -12.51 -3.32
C LEU A 192 17.78 -13.78 -2.88
N ALA A 193 18.06 -14.29 -1.68
CA ALA A 193 17.35 -15.45 -1.13
C ALA A 193 15.84 -15.19 -0.95
N ILE A 194 15.46 -14.02 -0.43
CA ILE A 194 14.03 -13.67 -0.31
C ILE A 194 13.38 -13.52 -1.69
N ASN A 195 14.08 -12.87 -2.64
CA ASN A 195 13.58 -12.70 -4.01
C ASN A 195 13.39 -14.03 -4.75
N SER A 196 14.20 -15.05 -4.44
CA SER A 196 14.03 -16.41 -4.99
C SER A 196 12.94 -17.23 -4.29
N GLY A 197 12.19 -16.63 -3.35
CA GLY A 197 11.07 -17.27 -2.66
C GLY A 197 11.41 -17.90 -1.32
N THR A 198 12.65 -17.75 -0.83
CA THR A 198 13.03 -18.23 0.51
C THR A 198 12.26 -17.45 1.57
N THR A 199 11.70 -18.16 2.55
CA THR A 199 11.05 -17.51 3.70
C THR A 199 12.09 -16.98 4.69
N TYR A 200 11.73 -15.96 5.47
CA TYR A 200 12.61 -15.49 6.55
C TYR A 200 12.96 -16.58 7.58
N ARG A 201 12.10 -17.60 7.75
CA ARG A 201 12.39 -18.76 8.61
C ARG A 201 13.50 -19.61 8.00
N GLN A 202 13.38 -19.98 6.73
CA GLN A 202 14.40 -20.76 6.02
C GLN A 202 15.73 -20.00 5.94
N LEU A 203 15.69 -18.69 5.67
CA LEU A 203 16.88 -17.85 5.67
C LEU A 203 17.57 -17.82 7.05
N ALA A 204 16.79 -17.73 8.13
CA ALA A 204 17.31 -17.75 9.49
C ALA A 204 18.00 -19.10 9.81
N GLU A 205 17.39 -20.22 9.41
CA GLU A 205 17.96 -21.56 9.56
C GLU A 205 19.26 -21.72 8.76
N GLN A 206 19.28 -21.29 7.49
CA GLN A 206 20.47 -21.32 6.63
C GLN A 206 21.65 -20.52 7.19
N LEU A 207 21.36 -19.38 7.81
CA LEU A 207 22.37 -18.48 8.37
C LEU A 207 22.74 -18.81 9.83
N GLY A 208 22.03 -19.75 10.48
CA GLY A 208 22.22 -20.05 11.91
C GLY A 208 21.90 -18.87 12.82
N VAL A 209 20.90 -18.04 12.46
CA VAL A 209 20.50 -16.84 13.21
C VAL A 209 19.03 -16.87 13.60
N SER A 210 18.58 -15.92 14.44
CA SER A 210 17.17 -15.77 14.75
C SER A 210 16.37 -15.20 13.57
N TYR A 211 15.06 -15.47 13.54
CA TYR A 211 14.12 -14.91 12.56
C TYR A 211 14.23 -13.38 12.45
N ASN A 212 14.27 -12.69 13.60
CA ASN A 212 14.41 -11.23 13.65
C ASN A 212 15.73 -10.77 13.02
N ARG A 213 16.81 -11.54 13.21
CA ARG A 213 18.11 -11.20 12.63
C ARG A 213 18.10 -11.36 11.10
N ALA A 214 17.46 -12.41 10.58
CA ALA A 214 17.26 -12.57 9.14
C ALA A 214 16.45 -11.41 8.55
N GLN A 215 15.36 -10.99 9.21
CA GLN A 215 14.59 -9.82 8.78
C GLN A 215 15.42 -8.53 8.78
N GLN A 216 16.24 -8.30 9.81
CA GLN A 216 17.10 -7.13 9.88
C GLN A 216 18.11 -7.07 8.74
N LEU A 217 18.69 -8.20 8.33
CA LEU A 217 19.64 -8.24 7.21
C LEU A 217 18.98 -7.80 5.90
N VAL A 218 17.81 -8.37 5.60
CA VAL A 218 17.05 -8.01 4.39
C VAL A 218 16.61 -6.55 4.43
N ASN A 219 16.07 -6.08 5.57
CA ASN A 219 15.65 -4.69 5.73
C ASN A 219 16.83 -3.71 5.59
N ARG A 220 18.04 -4.06 6.01
CA ARG A 220 19.23 -3.22 5.80
C ARG A 220 19.57 -3.08 4.32
N GLY A 221 19.53 -4.19 3.57
CA GLY A 221 19.72 -4.17 2.12
C GLY A 221 18.66 -3.32 1.41
N GLU A 222 17.39 -3.53 1.76
CA GLU A 222 16.28 -2.75 1.22
C GLU A 222 16.40 -1.24 1.49
N LEU A 223 16.70 -0.85 2.73
CA LEU A 223 16.89 0.55 3.11
C LEU A 223 18.07 1.19 2.38
N GLN A 224 19.16 0.44 2.15
CA GLN A 224 20.32 0.94 1.44
C GLN A 224 20.01 1.17 -0.04
N ILE A 225 19.32 0.22 -0.70
CA ILE A 225 18.86 0.38 -2.09
C ILE A 225 17.97 1.61 -2.22
N ARG A 226 17.01 1.81 -1.30
CA ARG A 226 16.16 3.01 -1.30
C ARG A 226 16.94 4.30 -1.23
N ARG A 227 17.97 4.35 -0.39
CA ARG A 227 18.84 5.53 -0.27
C ARG A 227 19.54 5.83 -1.58
N TRP A 228 20.07 4.82 -2.27
CA TRP A 228 20.72 4.98 -3.57
C TRP A 228 19.75 5.39 -4.67
N LEU A 229 18.52 4.85 -4.68
CA LEU A 229 17.47 5.27 -5.62
C LEU A 229 17.17 6.76 -5.46
N ARG A 230 16.95 7.24 -4.23
CA ARG A 230 16.65 8.66 -3.95
C ARG A 230 17.80 9.62 -4.31
N GLN A 231 19.04 9.16 -4.29
CA GLN A 231 20.19 9.98 -4.69
C GLN A 231 20.36 10.09 -6.21
N SER A 232 19.69 9.22 -6.96
CA SER A 232 19.76 9.14 -8.42
C SER A 232 18.51 9.73 -9.10
N SER A 233 17.53 10.20 -8.31
CA SER A 233 16.25 10.79 -8.75
C SER A 233 16.29 12.31 -8.75
#